data_AF-A0A2U3JXY4-F1
#
_entry.id   AF-A0A2U3JXY4-F1
#
_cell.length_a   1.000
_cell.length_b   1.000
_cell.length_c   1.000
_cell.angle_alpha   90.00
_cell.angle_beta   90.00
_cell.angle_gamma   90.00
#
_symmetry.space_group_name_H-M   'P 1'
#
loop_
_entity.id
_entity.type
_entity.pdbx_description
1 polymer ?
#
loop_
_entity_poly.entity_id
_entity_poly.type
_entity_poly.pdbx_seq_one_letter_code
_entity_poly.pdbx_strand_id
1 'polypeptide(L)'
;MRDVRTAWLSSNTAFRRAGVAAELAKEADLGLSLAHSRYQLGLGSIVELSQAQLQQTDAAICCVNAQPAANFPLTPPVELDDTTPFH
;
A
#
# COMPACT_ATOMS: atom_id res chain seq x y z
N MET A 1 11.60 13.21 22.21
CA MET A 1 10.16 13.50 21.96
C MET A 1 9.82 13.78 20.49
N ARG A 2 10.52 14.70 19.79
CA ARG A 2 10.23 15.07 18.38
C ARG A 2 10.36 13.89 17.40
N ASP A 3 11.40 13.07 17.55
CA ASP A 3 11.73 11.95 16.65
C ASP A 3 10.63 10.87 16.62
N VAL A 4 10.11 10.49 17.79
CA VAL A 4 9.02 9.51 17.91
C VAL A 4 7.73 10.01 17.26
N ARG A 5 7.41 11.30 17.42
CA ARG A 5 6.22 11.90 16.80
C ARG A 5 6.35 11.95 15.29
N THR A 6 7.53 12.29 14.77
CA THR A 6 7.79 12.26 13.33
C THR A 6 7.78 10.84 12.77
N ALA A 7 8.31 9.87 13.51
CA ALA A 7 8.30 8.47 13.12
C ALA A 7 6.87 7.89 13.09
N TRP A 8 6.04 8.21 14.08
CA TRP A 8 4.62 7.81 14.11
C TRP A 8 3.82 8.42 12.96
N LEU A 9 3.97 9.71 12.69
CA LEU A 9 3.30 10.39 11.56
C LEU A 9 3.74 9.82 10.20
N SER A 10 5.03 9.54 10.03
CA SER A 10 5.58 8.91 8.83
C SER A 10 5.01 7.51 8.63
N SER A 11 4.97 6.71 9.70
CA SER A 11 4.41 5.35 9.68
C SER A 11 2.91 5.35 9.34
N ASN A 12 2.11 6.22 9.97
CA ASN A 12 0.69 6.37 9.64
C ASN A 12 0.49 6.76 8.16
N THR A 13 1.32 7.66 7.64
CA THR A 13 1.28 8.06 6.23
C THR A 13 1.63 6.90 5.30
N ALA A 14 2.63 6.08 5.67
CA ALA A 14 3.03 4.90 4.91
C ALA A 14 1.89 3.86 4.85
N PHE A 15 1.25 3.55 5.99
CA PHE A 15 0.10 2.65 6.02
C PHE A 15 -1.07 3.13 5.15
N ARG A 16 -1.36 4.44 5.16
CA ARG A 16 -2.40 5.01 4.28
C ARG A 16 -2.05 4.85 2.81
N ARG A 17 -0.79 5.11 2.42
CA ARG A 17 -0.32 4.91 1.04
C ARG A 17 -0.40 3.44 0.63
N ALA A 18 -0.03 2.52 1.51
CA ALA A 18 -0.15 1.08 1.27
C ALA A 18 -1.60 0.66 1.02
N GLY A 19 -2.55 1.16 1.82
CA GLY A 19 -3.97 0.89 1.61
C GLY A 19 -4.50 1.38 0.26
N VAL A 20 -4.11 2.59 -0.15
CA VAL A 20 -4.49 3.14 -1.47
C VAL A 20 -3.86 2.34 -2.61
N ALA A 21 -2.59 1.97 -2.49
CA ALA A 21 -1.91 1.18 -3.51
C ALA A 21 -2.48 -0.25 -3.64
N ALA A 22 -2.96 -0.83 -2.53
CA ALA A 22 -3.65 -2.11 -2.55
C ALA A 22 -5.01 -2.03 -3.28
N GLU A 23 -5.80 -0.97 -3.04
CA GLU A 23 -7.06 -0.80 -3.78
C GLU A 23 -6.81 -0.54 -5.26
N LEU A 24 -5.78 0.24 -5.61
CA LEU A 24 -5.38 0.45 -7.00
C LEU A 24 -5.01 -0.87 -7.70
N ALA A 25 -4.26 -1.75 -7.03
CA ALA A 25 -3.90 -3.06 -7.58
C ALA A 25 -5.12 -3.94 -7.82
N LYS A 26 -6.11 -3.89 -6.92
CA LYS A 26 -7.37 -4.62 -7.05
C LYS A 26 -8.23 -4.10 -8.21
N GLU A 27 -8.34 -2.79 -8.38
CA GLU A 27 -9.06 -2.20 -9.53
C GLU A 27 -8.38 -2.52 -10.86
N ALA A 28 -7.04 -2.52 -10.89
CA ALA A 28 -6.29 -2.91 -12.08
C ALA A 28 -6.51 -4.40 -12.44
N ASP A 29 -6.65 -5.28 -11.44
CA ASP A 29 -7.00 -6.70 -11.63
C ASP A 29 -8.42 -6.88 -12.20
N LEU A 30 -9.39 -6.10 -11.72
CA LEU A 30 -10.75 -6.06 -12.28
C LEU A 30 -10.74 -5.58 -13.74
N GLY A 31 -10.01 -4.50 -14.03
CA GLY A 31 -9.86 -3.97 -15.39
C GLY A 31 -9.21 -4.97 -16.34
N LEU A 32 -8.15 -5.66 -15.89
CA LEU A 32 -7.51 -6.74 -16.63
C LEU A 32 -8.47 -7.89 -16.90
N SER A 33 -9.24 -8.32 -15.90
CA SER A 33 -10.23 -9.38 -16.04
C SER A 33 -11.28 -9.04 -17.11
N LEU A 34 -11.78 -7.81 -17.11
CA LEU A 34 -12.72 -7.32 -18.13
C LEU A 34 -12.10 -7.30 -19.53
N ALA A 35 -10.89 -6.73 -19.68
CA ALA A 35 -10.19 -6.66 -20.95
C ALA A 35 -9.90 -8.07 -21.50
N HIS A 36 -9.53 -9.00 -20.63
CA HIS A 36 -9.31 -10.40 -20.98
C HIS A 36 -10.59 -11.07 -21.48
N SER A 37 -11.72 -10.93 -20.77
CA SER A 37 -13.01 -11.45 -21.23
C SER A 37 -13.43 -10.85 -22.58
N ARG A 38 -13.25 -9.54 -22.79
CA ARG A 38 -13.55 -8.89 -24.07
C ARG A 38 -12.69 -9.43 -25.21
N TYR A 39 -11.39 -9.61 -24.97
CA TYR A 39 -10.46 -10.19 -25.95
C TYR A 39 -10.88 -11.62 -26.34
N GLN A 40 -11.21 -12.47 -25.37
CA GLN A 40 -11.66 -13.84 -25.63
C GLN A 40 -12.95 -13.92 -26.45
N LEU A 41 -13.85 -12.96 -26.28
CA LEU A 41 -15.11 -12.87 -27.04
C LEU A 41 -14.95 -12.16 -28.39
N GLY A 42 -13.75 -11.66 -28.74
CA GLY A 42 -13.53 -10.85 -29.95
C GLY A 42 -14.14 -9.44 -29.89
N LEU A 43 -14.54 -8.98 -28.71
CA LEU A 43 -15.13 -7.66 -28.44
C LEU A 43 -14.08 -6.61 -28.02
N GLY A 44 -12.82 -7.01 -27.92
CA GLY A 44 -11.68 -6.18 -27.53
C GLY A 44 -10.43 -6.57 -28.32
N SER A 45 -9.45 -5.66 -28.36
CA SER A 45 -8.20 -5.87 -29.11
C SER A 45 -7.09 -6.44 -28.23
N ILE A 46 -6.10 -7.11 -28.84
CA ILE A 46 -4.89 -7.53 -28.12
C ILE A 46 -4.15 -6.34 -27.49
N VAL A 47 -4.22 -5.15 -28.11
CA VAL A 47 -3.59 -3.93 -27.58
C VAL A 47 -4.25 -3.49 -26.27
N GLU A 48 -5.59 -3.55 -26.19
CA GLU A 48 -6.34 -3.24 -24.96
C GLU A 48 -5.97 -4.22 -23.84
N LEU A 49 -5.90 -5.52 -24.15
CA LEU A 49 -5.43 -6.53 -23.20
C LEU A 49 -4.00 -6.24 -22.72
N SER A 50 -3.07 -5.96 -23.63
CA SER A 50 -1.69 -5.63 -23.26
C SER A 50 -1.58 -4.36 -22.42
N GLN A 51 -2.41 -3.34 -22.69
CA GLN A 51 -2.46 -2.13 -21.86
C GLN A 51 -2.96 -2.43 -20.46
N ALA A 52 -4.00 -3.25 -20.32
CA ALA A 52 -4.52 -3.66 -19.01
C ALA A 52 -3.49 -4.51 -18.22
N GLN A 53 -2.74 -5.37 -18.90
CA GLN A 53 -1.64 -6.14 -18.28
C GLN A 53 -0.53 -5.23 -17.75
N LEU A 54 -0.15 -4.20 -18.51
CA LEU A 54 0.84 -3.21 -18.06
C LEU A 54 0.34 -2.42 -16.84
N GLN A 55 -0.92 -1.96 -16.88
CA GLN A 55 -1.53 -1.24 -15.75
C GLN A 55 -1.58 -2.10 -14.48
N GLN A 56 -1.93 -3.38 -14.60
CA GLN A 56 -1.93 -4.33 -13.49
C GLN A 56 -0.51 -4.52 -12.93
N THR A 57 0.49 -4.61 -13.81
CA THR A 57 1.90 -4.75 -13.40
C THR A 57 2.38 -3.51 -12.65
N ASP A 58 2.11 -2.32 -13.16
CA ASP A 58 2.48 -1.06 -12.54
C ASP A 58 1.82 -0.88 -11.16
N ALA A 59 0.53 -1.24 -11.06
CA ALA A 59 -0.20 -1.19 -9.81
C ALA A 59 0.35 -2.20 -8.78
N ALA A 60 0.72 -3.41 -9.20
CA ALA A 60 1.35 -4.40 -8.33
C ALA A 60 2.72 -3.91 -7.82
N ILE A 61 3.55 -3.31 -8.69
CA ILE A 61 4.82 -2.68 -8.30
C ILE A 61 4.59 -1.56 -7.29
N CYS A 62 3.60 -0.69 -7.54
CA CYS A 62 3.24 0.38 -6.62
C CYS A 62 2.83 -0.16 -5.24
N CYS A 63 2.01 -1.21 -5.21
CA CYS A 63 1.58 -1.87 -3.98
C CYS A 63 2.78 -2.42 -3.20
N VAL A 64 3.69 -3.16 -3.85
CA VAL A 64 4.91 -3.70 -3.21
C VAL A 64 5.79 -2.58 -2.66
N ASN A 65 6.01 -1.52 -3.42
CA ASN A 65 6.82 -0.38 -2.99
C ASN A 65 6.20 0.43 -1.83
N ALA A 66 4.88 0.38 -1.69
CA ALA A 66 4.17 1.08 -0.62
C ALA A 66 4.10 0.29 0.69
N GLN A 67 4.48 -0.99 0.71
CA GLN A 67 4.42 -1.81 1.92
C GLN A 67 5.38 -1.27 2.98
N PRO A 68 4.88 -0.87 4.17
CA PRO A 68 5.74 -0.40 5.24
C PRO A 68 6.58 -1.55 5.79
N ALA A 69 7.86 -1.28 6.09
CA ALA A 69 8.72 -2.25 6.77
C ALA A 69 8.09 -2.65 8.12
N ALA A 70 7.88 -3.95 8.32
CA ALA A 70 7.17 -4.52 9.48
C ALA A 70 7.89 -4.33 10.84
N ASN A 71 9.00 -3.57 10.90
CA ASN A 71 9.88 -3.47 12.05
C ASN A 71 9.74 -2.15 12.85
N PHE A 72 8.68 -1.36 12.62
CA PHE A 72 8.41 -0.20 13.48
C PHE A 72 7.48 -0.61 14.63
N PRO A 73 7.89 -0.48 15.90
CA PRO A 73 7.03 -0.84 17.02
C PRO A 73 5.77 0.02 17.00
N LEU A 74 4.60 -0.63 16.87
CA LEU A 74 3.28 0.01 16.97
C LEU A 74 2.91 0.38 18.41
N THR A 75 3.78 0.08 19.37
CA THR A 75 3.60 0.48 20.77
C THR A 75 3.95 1.96 20.92
N PRO A 76 3.00 2.85 21.30
CA PRO A 76 3.39 4.16 21.81
C PRO A 76 4.37 3.95 22.98
N PRO A 77 5.40 4.81 23.15
CA PRO A 77 6.28 4.70 24.29
C PRO A 77 5.42 4.71 25.56
N VAL A 78 5.58 3.68 26.40
CA VAL A 78 5.07 3.68 27.77
C VAL A 78 5.56 4.97 28.42
N GLU A 79 4.64 5.81 28.86
CA GLU A 79 4.93 7.01 29.63
C GLU A 79 5.68 6.55 30.89
N LEU A 80 6.97 6.88 30.98
CA LEU A 80 7.73 6.69 32.21
C LEU A 80 7.12 7.64 33.23
N ASP A 81 6.26 7.09 34.09
CA ASP A 81 5.73 7.77 35.26
C ASP A 81 6.93 8.22 36.13
N ASP A 82 7.12 9.54 36.23
CA ASP A 82 8.16 10.21 37.02
C ASP A 82 7.88 10.06 38.54
N THR A 83 7.67 8.84 39.04
CA THR A 83 7.36 8.58 40.46
C THR A 83 8.31 7.60 41.13
N THR A 84 9.61 7.69 40.86
CA THR A 84 10.61 7.11 41.77
C THR A 84 11.36 8.24 42.48
N PRO A 85 11.03 8.54 43.75
CA PRO A 85 11.83 9.48 44.52
C PRO A 85 13.20 8.84 44.77
N PHE A 86 14.25 9.63 44.54
CA PHE A 86 15.60 9.29 44.96
C PHE A 86 15.59 8.97 46.46
N HIS A 87 16.02 7.77 46.82
CA HIS A 87 16.53 7.45 48.15
C HIS A 87 17.80 6.63 48.03
#